data_AF-A0AAP4NMD5-F1
#
_entry.id   AF-A0AAP4NMD5-F1
#
_cell.length_a   1.000
_cell.length_b   1.000
_cell.length_c   1.000
_cell.angle_alpha   90.00
_cell.angle_beta   90.00
_cell.angle_gamma   90.00
#
_symmetry.space_group_name_H-M   'P 1'
#
loop_
_entity.id
_entity.type
_entity.pdbx_description
1 polymer ?
#
loop_
_entity_poly.entity_id
_entity_poly.type
_entity_poly.pdbx_seq_one_letter_code
_entity_poly.pdbx_strand_id
1 'polypeptide(L)'
;MASASGSAAAGYARAQRYARCALIAETSQPTRDGIELDDIDRLGDAATAGAGNRLDPQALQRAACRHVGAGEYAQVDQLLRQSAAAGNVDAQIELLRRRASAVLERQVPAAADGLLAPPSASDHAEADQVLVALEDLAMRGHRAAMPVLDQLLSSPLPGTAESLYGDAWRLVAEQPFGHPLPDAQPLPGEAMFEDMDAHIKQQVVALARELHAHCCAGQGAGQRE
;
A
#
# COMPACT_ATOMS: atom_id res chain seq x y z
N MET A 1 12.60 1.93 27.68
CA MET A 1 12.32 2.11 26.23
C MET A 1 10.99 1.52 25.76
N ALA A 2 10.31 0.66 26.52
CA ALA A 2 9.02 0.06 26.11
C ALA A 2 7.85 1.07 25.90
N SER A 3 7.84 2.20 26.61
CA SER A 3 6.72 3.17 26.55
C SER A 3 6.67 4.00 25.27
N ALA A 4 7.82 4.27 24.64
CA ALA A 4 7.89 5.06 23.41
C ALA A 4 7.38 4.26 22.20
N SER A 5 7.77 2.98 22.11
CA SER A 5 7.31 2.07 21.05
C SER A 5 5.80 1.81 21.13
N GLY A 6 5.26 1.61 22.33
CA GLY A 6 3.82 1.44 22.54
C GLY A 6 3.01 2.69 22.16
N SER A 7 3.54 3.89 22.43
CA SER A 7 2.91 5.15 22.01
C SER A 7 2.93 5.33 20.48
N ALA A 8 4.01 4.93 19.82
CA ALA A 8 4.14 5.01 18.37
C ALA A 8 3.15 4.07 17.66
N ALA A 9 3.03 2.84 18.14
CA ALA A 9 2.04 1.87 17.64
C ALA A 9 0.59 2.35 17.85
N ALA A 10 0.28 2.93 19.02
CA ALA A 10 -1.05 3.46 19.31
C ALA A 10 -1.41 4.66 18.41
N GLY A 11 -0.44 5.54 18.15
CA GLY A 11 -0.59 6.66 17.20
C GLY A 11 -0.88 6.17 15.78
N TYR A 12 -0.10 5.20 15.30
CA TYR A 12 -0.29 4.60 13.98
C TYR A 12 -1.66 3.90 13.86
N ALA A 13 -2.04 3.09 14.84
CA ALA A 13 -3.34 2.41 14.85
C ALA A 13 -4.51 3.42 14.86
N ARG A 14 -4.34 4.58 15.52
CA ARG A 14 -5.32 5.67 15.48
C ARG A 14 -5.42 6.29 14.09
N ALA A 15 -4.28 6.58 13.45
CA ALA A 15 -4.24 7.08 12.08
C ALA A 15 -4.96 6.14 11.10
N GLN A 16 -4.69 4.83 11.19
CA GLN A 16 -5.37 3.82 10.36
C GLN A 16 -6.89 3.80 10.57
N ARG A 17 -7.36 3.91 11.82
CA ARG A 17 -8.80 3.97 12.11
C ARG A 17 -9.44 5.19 11.48
N TYR A 18 -8.81 6.35 11.61
CA TYR A 18 -9.33 7.60 11.03
C TYR A 18 -9.37 7.54 9.51
N ALA A 19 -8.30 7.06 8.87
CA ALA A 19 -8.25 6.87 7.41
C ALA A 19 -9.35 5.90 6.92
N ARG A 20 -9.56 4.78 7.61
CA ARG A 20 -10.62 3.81 7.26
C ARG A 20 -12.02 4.42 7.40
N CYS A 21 -12.26 5.23 8.43
CA CYS A 21 -13.54 5.91 8.60
C CYS A 21 -13.80 6.97 7.53
N ALA A 22 -12.76 7.69 7.08
CA ALA A 22 -12.86 8.65 5.99
C ALA A 22 -13.36 7.98 4.69
N LEU A 23 -12.77 6.85 4.31
CA LEU A 23 -13.18 6.08 3.13
C LEU A 23 -14.64 5.60 3.21
N ILE A 24 -15.13 5.22 4.39
CA ILE A 24 -16.53 4.83 4.59
C ILE A 24 -17.45 6.05 4.45
N ALA A 25 -17.05 7.21 4.97
CA ALA A 25 -17.82 8.43 4.85
C ALA A 25 -17.93 8.89 3.39
N GLU A 26 -16.85 8.80 2.62
CA GLU A 26 -16.82 9.13 1.18
C GLU A 26 -17.69 8.18 0.36
N THR A 27 -17.62 6.87 0.61
CA THR A 27 -18.44 5.87 -0.11
C THR A 27 -19.91 5.87 0.30
N SER A 28 -20.23 6.40 1.49
CA SER A 28 -21.60 6.52 1.98
C SER A 28 -22.26 7.85 1.57
N GLN A 29 -21.55 8.76 0.91
CA GLN A 29 -22.20 9.93 0.33
C GLN A 29 -23.09 9.46 -0.82
N PRO A 30 -24.43 9.58 -0.71
CA PRO A 30 -25.27 9.38 -1.88
C PRO A 30 -24.81 10.40 -2.93
N THR A 31 -24.55 9.93 -4.14
CA THR A 31 -24.49 10.79 -5.32
C THR A 31 -25.67 11.74 -5.23
N ARG A 32 -25.37 13.02 -5.01
CA ARG A 32 -26.36 14.07 -4.87
C ARG A 32 -26.84 14.46 -6.26
N ASP A 33 -27.37 13.48 -6.98
CA ASP A 33 -28.15 13.63 -8.20
C ASP A 33 -29.44 12.84 -8.01
N GLY A 34 -30.54 13.53 -8.29
CA GLY A 34 -31.86 13.36 -7.69
C GLY A 34 -32.41 11.93 -7.60
N ILE A 35 -32.99 11.63 -6.44
CA ILE A 35 -34.24 10.87 -6.37
C ILE A 35 -35.17 11.63 -5.43
N GLU A 36 -36.34 11.95 -5.98
CA GLU A 36 -37.47 12.62 -5.37
C GLU A 36 -37.91 11.97 -4.04
N LEU A 37 -38.43 12.82 -3.16
CA LEU A 37 -39.37 12.37 -2.13
C LEU A 37 -40.61 11.81 -2.83
N ASP A 38 -40.74 10.50 -2.93
CA ASP A 38 -42.02 9.80 -2.80
C ASP A 38 -41.79 8.30 -2.64
N ASP A 39 -42.12 7.81 -1.45
CA ASP A 39 -42.61 6.45 -1.15
C ASP A 39 -42.43 6.17 0.36
N ILE A 40 -43.04 7.04 1.18
CA ILE A 40 -43.43 6.70 2.55
C ILE A 40 -44.79 6.01 2.46
N ASP A 41 -44.85 4.77 1.96
CA ASP A 41 -45.95 3.84 2.22
C ASP A 41 -45.68 2.43 1.65
N ARG A 42 -44.76 1.71 2.29
CA ARG A 42 -44.72 0.23 2.21
C ARG A 42 -44.05 -0.38 3.44
N LEU A 43 -44.51 0.04 4.61
CA LEU A 43 -44.20 -0.56 5.92
C LEU A 43 -45.45 -1.26 6.46
N GLY A 44 -45.76 -2.40 5.87
CA GLY A 44 -46.74 -3.36 6.37
C GLY A 44 -46.45 -4.70 5.71
N ASP A 45 -46.21 -5.73 6.50
CA ASP A 45 -46.08 -7.14 6.08
C ASP A 45 -44.72 -7.67 5.58
N ALA A 46 -43.63 -7.34 6.29
CA ALA A 46 -42.41 -8.17 6.27
C ALA A 46 -41.82 -8.41 7.68
N ALA A 47 -42.61 -8.28 8.74
CA ALA A 47 -42.14 -8.37 10.13
C ALA A 47 -42.01 -9.81 10.68
N THR A 48 -42.33 -10.85 9.92
CA THR A 48 -42.28 -12.23 10.45
C THR A 48 -41.86 -13.24 9.40
N ALA A 49 -40.59 -13.25 9.04
CA ALA A 49 -39.95 -14.45 8.47
C ALA A 49 -38.44 -14.42 8.68
N GLY A 50 -38.01 -15.07 9.76
CA GLY A 50 -36.69 -15.69 9.95
C GLY A 50 -35.46 -14.96 9.38
N ALA A 51 -34.78 -14.19 10.22
CA ALA A 51 -33.39 -13.82 9.97
C ALA A 51 -32.58 -14.09 11.23
N GLY A 52 -31.73 -15.11 11.18
CA GLY A 52 -30.67 -15.27 12.17
C GLY A 52 -29.89 -13.98 12.31
N ASN A 53 -29.44 -13.70 13.53
CA ASN A 53 -28.77 -12.47 13.95
C ASN A 53 -27.38 -12.32 13.27
N ARG A 54 -27.34 -12.25 11.94
CA ARG A 54 -26.16 -11.83 11.18
C ARG A 54 -26.07 -10.32 11.35
N LEU A 55 -25.28 -9.91 12.33
CA LEU A 55 -24.81 -8.54 12.42
C LEU A 55 -24.23 -8.16 11.05
N ASP A 56 -24.83 -7.18 10.38
CA ASP A 56 -24.28 -6.63 9.15
C ASP A 56 -22.90 -6.02 9.46
N PRO A 57 -21.79 -6.58 8.93
CA PRO A 57 -20.45 -6.07 9.19
C PRO A 57 -20.30 -4.60 8.80
N GLN A 58 -21.01 -4.15 7.76
CA GLN A 58 -20.98 -2.75 7.35
C GLN A 58 -21.68 -1.84 8.36
N ALA A 59 -22.80 -2.27 8.94
CA ALA A 59 -23.49 -1.52 9.98
C ALA A 59 -22.63 -1.38 11.25
N LEU A 60 -21.92 -2.45 11.65
CA LEU A 60 -20.96 -2.40 12.76
C LEU A 60 -19.80 -1.43 12.49
N GLN A 61 -19.28 -1.44 11.26
CA GLN A 61 -18.16 -0.58 10.88
C GLN A 61 -18.58 0.90 10.81
N ARG A 62 -19.76 1.19 10.25
CA ARG A 62 -20.37 2.54 10.28
C ARG A 62 -20.61 3.00 11.73
N ALA A 63 -21.10 2.11 12.60
CA ALA A 63 -21.32 2.42 14.01
C ALA A 63 -20.02 2.78 14.74
N ALA A 64 -18.90 2.12 14.42
CA ALA A 64 -17.58 2.41 14.96
C ALA A 64 -17.01 3.76 14.48
N CYS A 65 -17.41 4.22 13.29
CA CYS A 65 -16.97 5.49 12.72
C CYS A 65 -17.84 6.71 13.09
N ARG A 66 -18.95 6.52 13.82
CA ARG A 66 -19.90 7.59 14.17
C ARG A 66 -19.30 8.82 14.86
N HIS A 67 -18.17 8.66 15.55
CA HIS A 67 -17.50 9.73 16.28
C HIS A 67 -16.21 10.22 15.60
N VAL A 68 -15.93 9.77 14.38
CA VAL A 68 -14.78 10.21 13.60
C VAL A 68 -15.28 11.14 12.50
N GLY A 69 -14.85 12.40 12.53
CA GLY A 69 -15.26 13.43 11.58
C GLY A 69 -14.07 14.10 10.87
N ALA A 70 -14.37 15.18 10.16
CA ALA A 70 -13.38 15.92 9.36
C ALA A 70 -12.17 16.39 10.17
N GLY A 71 -12.35 16.73 11.46
CA GLY A 71 -11.26 17.12 12.36
C GLY A 71 -10.30 15.98 12.66
N GLU A 72 -10.79 14.75 12.83
CA GLU A 72 -9.97 13.55 13.01
C GLU A 72 -9.30 13.11 11.71
N TYR A 73 -9.96 13.30 10.56
CA TYR A 73 -9.37 13.01 9.25
C TYR A 73 -8.16 13.90 8.95
N ALA A 74 -8.26 15.19 9.28
CA ALA A 74 -7.15 16.14 9.12
C ALA A 74 -5.92 15.78 10.00
N GLN A 75 -6.11 14.97 11.04
CA GLN A 75 -5.03 14.55 11.94
C GLN A 75 -4.25 13.33 11.45
N VAL A 76 -4.71 12.62 10.41
CA VAL A 76 -4.07 11.37 9.92
C VAL A 76 -2.59 11.59 9.63
N ASP A 77 -2.25 12.59 8.81
CA ASP A 77 -0.85 12.84 8.44
C ASP A 77 0.01 13.26 9.63
N GLN A 78 -0.56 14.01 10.58
CA GLN A 78 0.15 14.38 11.80
C GLN A 78 0.46 13.15 12.66
N LEU A 79 -0.51 12.27 12.85
CA LEU A 79 -0.34 11.04 13.62
C LEU A 79 0.67 10.10 12.96
N LEU A 80 0.66 10.00 11.63
CA LEU A 80 1.65 9.24 10.87
C LEU A 80 3.05 9.81 11.07
N ARG A 81 3.24 11.13 10.90
CA ARG A 81 4.55 11.79 11.11
C ARG A 81 5.08 11.61 12.52
N GLN A 82 4.22 11.76 13.54
CA GLN A 82 4.59 11.55 14.93
C GLN A 82 4.99 10.09 15.21
N SER A 83 4.23 9.13 14.69
CA SER A 83 4.50 7.71 14.88
C SER A 83 5.79 7.29 14.17
N ALA A 84 6.01 7.79 12.96
CA ALA A 84 7.22 7.57 12.19
C ALA A 84 8.46 8.16 12.90
N ALA A 85 8.37 9.40 13.39
CA ALA A 85 9.44 10.04 14.17
C ALA A 85 9.74 9.30 15.49
N ALA A 86 8.75 8.60 16.04
CA ALA A 86 8.90 7.74 17.21
C ALA A 86 9.39 6.31 16.85
N GLY A 87 9.73 6.04 15.59
CA GLY A 87 10.32 4.78 15.13
C GLY A 87 9.32 3.72 14.63
N ASN A 88 8.03 4.05 14.49
CA ASN A 88 7.07 3.11 13.90
C ASN A 88 7.32 2.96 12.39
N VAL A 89 7.76 1.77 11.97
CA VAL A 89 8.12 1.49 10.57
C VAL A 89 6.90 1.49 9.64
N ASP A 90 5.76 0.96 10.08
CA ASP A 90 4.55 0.95 9.26
C ASP A 90 4.04 2.37 8.95
N ALA A 91 4.22 3.30 9.89
CA ALA A 91 3.94 4.72 9.69
C ALA A 91 4.93 5.37 8.72
N GLN A 92 6.21 4.99 8.75
CA GLN A 92 7.21 5.43 7.77
C GLN A 92 6.84 4.94 6.36
N ILE A 93 6.48 3.66 6.22
CA ILE A 93 6.06 3.06 4.94
C ILE A 93 4.79 3.73 4.42
N GLU A 94 3.80 4.01 5.28
CA GLU A 94 2.57 4.70 4.88
C GLU A 94 2.86 6.14 4.40
N LEU A 95 3.76 6.87 5.05
CA LEU A 95 4.18 8.20 4.58
C LEU A 95 4.90 8.12 3.23
N LEU A 96 5.78 7.14 3.03
CA LEU A 96 6.47 6.92 1.76
C LEU A 96 5.48 6.55 0.65
N ARG A 97 4.49 5.69 0.95
CA ARG A 97 3.38 5.38 0.03
C ARG A 97 2.63 6.62 -0.41
N ARG A 98 2.23 7.48 0.53
CA ARG A 98 1.52 8.73 0.22
C ARG A 98 2.36 9.66 -0.65
N ARG A 99 3.66 9.77 -0.37
CA ARG A 99 4.60 10.55 -1.20
C ARG A 99 4.70 9.96 -2.60
N ALA A 100 4.87 8.65 -2.73
CA ALA A 100 4.89 7.94 -4.01
C ALA A 100 3.61 8.20 -4.82
N SER A 101 2.43 8.00 -4.22
CA SER A 101 1.14 8.26 -4.86
C SER A 101 1.02 9.71 -5.31
N ALA A 102 1.41 10.67 -4.47
CA ALA A 102 1.34 12.08 -4.84
C ALA A 102 2.25 12.43 -6.03
N VAL A 103 3.43 11.81 -6.16
CA VAL A 103 4.30 12.01 -7.34
C VAL A 103 3.67 11.38 -8.58
N LEU A 104 3.13 10.17 -8.46
CA LEU A 104 2.47 9.46 -9.57
C LEU A 104 1.21 10.20 -10.05
N GLU A 105 0.39 10.73 -9.14
CA GLU A 105 -0.82 11.51 -9.46
C GLU A 105 -0.50 12.83 -10.17
N ARG A 106 0.67 13.42 -9.90
CA ARG A 106 1.13 14.63 -10.61
C ARG A 106 1.59 14.36 -12.04
N GLN A 107 1.71 13.09 -12.45
CA GLN A 107 1.91 12.75 -13.85
C GLN A 107 0.60 12.93 -14.63
N VAL A 108 0.32 14.18 -14.96
CA VAL A 108 -0.84 14.57 -15.77
C VAL A 108 -0.58 14.23 -17.25
N PRO A 109 -1.59 13.78 -18.01
CA PRO A 109 -1.51 13.74 -19.47
C PRO A 109 -1.14 15.12 -20.04
N ALA A 110 -0.05 15.22 -20.82
CA ALA A 110 0.26 16.42 -21.57
C ALA A 110 -0.55 16.45 -22.87
N ALA A 111 -1.43 17.44 -22.96
CA ALA A 111 -1.96 17.97 -24.21
C ALA A 111 -2.75 17.01 -25.14
N ALA A 112 -3.34 17.61 -26.18
CA ALA A 112 -4.46 17.13 -27.00
C ALA A 112 -4.21 15.83 -27.79
N ASP A 113 -2.98 15.32 -27.73
CA ASP A 113 -2.42 14.16 -28.40
C ASP A 113 -2.32 12.92 -27.49
N GLY A 114 -2.68 13.04 -26.20
CA GLY A 114 -2.89 11.91 -25.29
C GLY A 114 -1.59 11.29 -24.74
N LEU A 115 -0.44 11.94 -24.94
CA LEU A 115 0.84 11.51 -24.38
C LEU A 115 1.03 12.11 -22.97
N LEU A 116 1.70 11.39 -22.07
CA LEU A 116 2.00 11.91 -20.73
C LEU A 116 3.04 13.04 -20.82
N ALA A 117 2.86 14.08 -19.99
CA ALA A 117 3.90 15.09 -19.83
C ALA A 117 5.17 14.41 -19.30
N PRO A 118 6.37 14.77 -19.79
CA PRO A 118 7.58 14.32 -19.15
C PRO A 118 7.57 14.79 -17.68
N PRO A 119 7.99 13.94 -16.71
CA PRO A 119 7.98 14.33 -15.30
C PRO A 119 8.88 15.54 -15.04
N SER A 120 8.52 16.36 -14.06
CA SER A 120 9.37 17.47 -13.66
C SER A 120 10.66 16.97 -12.98
N ALA A 121 11.73 17.75 -13.01
CA ALA A 121 12.96 17.41 -12.27
C ALA A 121 12.73 17.27 -10.75
N SER A 122 11.76 18.01 -10.20
CA SER A 122 11.36 17.88 -8.80
C SER A 122 10.64 16.57 -8.52
N ASP A 123 9.83 16.09 -9.47
CA ASP A 123 9.13 14.80 -9.33
C ASP A 123 10.09 13.63 -9.45
N HIS A 124 11.08 13.70 -10.36
CA HIS A 124 12.19 12.74 -10.40
C HIS A 124 12.94 12.69 -9.06
N ALA A 125 13.37 13.85 -8.55
CA ALA A 125 14.12 13.90 -7.29
C ALA A 125 13.31 13.39 -6.08
N GLU A 126 12.00 13.63 -6.04
CA GLU A 126 11.12 13.11 -5.00
C GLU A 126 10.92 11.59 -5.14
N ALA A 127 10.71 11.09 -6.37
CA ALA A 127 10.59 9.67 -6.65
C ALA A 127 11.85 8.90 -6.23
N ASP A 128 13.03 9.40 -6.58
CA ASP A 128 14.32 8.79 -6.23
C ASP A 128 14.51 8.74 -4.69
N GLN A 129 14.17 9.80 -3.98
CA GLN A 129 14.24 9.82 -2.51
C GLN A 129 13.29 8.79 -1.87
N VAL A 130 12.08 8.66 -2.40
CA VAL A 130 11.11 7.69 -1.90
C VAL A 130 11.55 6.26 -2.24
N LEU A 131 12.07 6.03 -3.44
CA LEU A 131 12.61 4.75 -3.89
C LEU A 131 13.75 4.27 -2.99
N VAL A 132 14.75 5.11 -2.75
CA VAL A 132 15.89 4.78 -1.87
C VAL A 132 15.42 4.44 -0.45
N ALA A 133 14.47 5.20 0.09
CA ALA A 133 13.96 4.94 1.44
C ALA A 133 13.14 3.63 1.52
N LEU A 134 12.37 3.30 0.49
CA LEU A 134 11.62 2.05 0.41
C LEU A 134 12.54 0.84 0.21
N GLU A 135 13.57 0.98 -0.62
CA GLU A 135 14.58 -0.06 -0.82
C GLU A 135 15.33 -0.35 0.47
N ASP A 136 15.80 0.67 1.19
CA ASP A 136 16.46 0.52 2.48
C ASP A 136 15.57 -0.21 3.51
N LEU A 137 14.26 0.08 3.53
CA LEU A 137 13.30 -0.65 4.35
C LEU A 137 13.09 -2.10 3.86
N ALA A 138 12.99 -2.32 2.56
CA ALA A 138 12.84 -3.64 1.97
C ALA A 138 14.07 -4.52 2.27
N MET A 139 15.28 -3.98 2.13
CA MET A 139 16.56 -4.62 2.47
C MET A 139 16.70 -4.92 3.96
N ARG A 140 16.07 -4.12 4.82
CA ARG A 140 15.90 -4.45 6.25
C ARG A 140 14.80 -5.47 6.53
N GLY A 141 14.19 -6.07 5.52
CA GLY A 141 13.17 -7.12 5.65
C GLY A 141 11.76 -6.63 5.90
N HIS A 142 11.48 -5.34 5.72
CA HIS A 142 10.13 -4.80 5.85
C HIS A 142 9.31 -5.06 4.59
N ARG A 143 8.68 -6.24 4.52
CA ARG A 143 7.89 -6.69 3.36
C ARG A 143 6.85 -5.69 2.87
N ALA A 144 6.24 -4.93 3.77
CA ALA A 144 5.21 -3.95 3.42
C ALA A 144 5.71 -2.78 2.56
N ALA A 145 7.03 -2.58 2.46
CA ALA A 145 7.65 -1.58 1.57
C ALA A 145 7.68 -2.04 0.10
N MET A 146 7.77 -3.36 -0.15
CA MET A 146 7.98 -3.91 -1.49
C MET A 146 6.87 -3.59 -2.50
N PRO A 147 5.57 -3.62 -2.16
CA PRO A 147 4.52 -3.22 -3.11
C PRO A 147 4.59 -1.75 -3.52
N VAL A 148 5.07 -0.88 -2.64
CA VAL A 148 5.23 0.56 -2.94
C VAL A 148 6.47 0.78 -3.80
N LEU A 149 7.55 0.04 -3.51
CA LEU A 149 8.76 0.01 -4.33
C LEU A 149 8.45 -0.44 -5.76
N ASP A 150 7.71 -1.56 -5.90
CA ASP A 150 7.25 -2.08 -7.19
C ASP A 150 6.42 -1.06 -7.98
N GLN A 151 5.51 -0.36 -7.31
CA GLN A 151 4.69 0.69 -7.94
C GLN A 151 5.55 1.82 -8.53
N LEU A 152 6.60 2.26 -7.83
CA LEU A 152 7.50 3.31 -8.32
C LEU A 152 8.42 2.79 -9.42
N LEU A 153 8.99 1.60 -9.27
CA LEU A 153 9.87 0.96 -10.26
C LEU A 153 9.14 0.65 -11.58
N SER A 154 7.83 0.38 -11.50
CA SER A 154 6.98 0.17 -12.68
C SER A 154 6.50 1.47 -13.33
N SER A 155 6.78 2.63 -12.73
CA SER A 155 6.40 3.93 -13.28
C SER A 155 7.46 4.51 -14.22
N PRO A 156 7.15 5.50 -15.07
CA PRO A 156 8.15 6.13 -15.92
C PRO A 156 9.02 7.17 -15.18
N LEU A 157 8.91 7.29 -13.84
CA LEU A 157 9.64 8.28 -13.03
C LEU A 157 11.09 7.94 -12.74
N PRO A 158 11.48 6.70 -12.43
CA PRO A 158 12.88 6.41 -12.19
C PRO A 158 13.66 6.72 -13.46
N GLY A 159 14.69 7.56 -13.36
CA GLY A 159 15.58 7.87 -14.48
C GLY A 159 16.41 6.68 -14.96
N THR A 160 16.25 5.51 -14.32
CA THR A 160 16.99 4.28 -14.56
C THR A 160 16.06 3.22 -15.14
N ALA A 161 16.24 2.96 -16.43
CA ALA A 161 15.67 1.87 -17.19
C ALA A 161 16.22 0.49 -16.79
N GLU A 162 16.50 0.22 -15.52
CA GLU A 162 16.86 -1.12 -15.08
C GLU A 162 15.58 -1.91 -14.81
N SER A 163 14.85 -2.23 -15.88
CA SER A 163 13.64 -3.07 -15.82
C SER A 163 13.92 -4.37 -15.06
N LEU A 164 15.12 -4.92 -15.22
CA LEU A 164 15.63 -6.09 -14.51
C LEU A 164 15.57 -5.95 -12.98
N TYR A 165 15.89 -4.77 -12.45
CA TYR A 165 15.93 -4.51 -11.01
C TYR A 165 14.52 -4.46 -10.41
N GLY A 166 13.60 -3.78 -11.09
CA GLY A 166 12.17 -3.78 -10.75
C GLY A 166 11.57 -5.18 -10.79
N ASP A 167 11.83 -5.92 -11.87
CA ASP A 167 11.37 -7.30 -12.03
C ASP A 167 11.93 -8.23 -10.94
N ALA A 168 13.18 -8.04 -10.53
CA ALA A 168 13.78 -8.81 -9.45
C ALA A 168 13.10 -8.53 -8.11
N TRP A 169 12.85 -7.26 -7.75
CA TRP A 169 12.10 -6.91 -6.54
C TRP A 169 10.67 -7.46 -6.55
N ARG A 170 10.01 -7.41 -7.71
CA ARG A 170 8.67 -7.99 -7.89
C ARG A 170 8.68 -9.50 -7.66
N LEU A 171 9.70 -10.21 -8.15
CA LEU A 171 9.87 -11.63 -7.87
C LEU A 171 10.16 -11.90 -6.39
N VAL A 172 10.99 -11.08 -5.73
CA VAL A 172 11.31 -11.18 -4.29
C VAL A 172 10.05 -11.07 -3.43
N ALA A 173 9.12 -10.17 -3.77
CA ALA A 173 7.89 -9.96 -3.02
C ALA A 173 6.96 -11.19 -2.96
N GLU A 174 7.03 -12.03 -4.00
CA GLU A 174 6.30 -13.30 -4.12
C GLU A 174 6.91 -14.44 -3.31
N GLN A 175 8.17 -14.29 -2.88
CA GLN A 175 8.87 -15.37 -2.19
C GLN A 175 8.49 -15.47 -0.70
N PRO A 176 8.56 -16.67 -0.11
CA PRO A 176 8.44 -16.83 1.33
C PRO A 176 9.59 -16.11 2.05
N PHE A 177 9.27 -15.44 3.16
CA PHE A 177 10.26 -14.80 4.03
C PHE A 177 10.77 -15.79 5.07
N GLY A 178 12.00 -15.60 5.53
CA GLY A 178 12.61 -16.40 6.59
C GLY A 178 13.21 -17.73 6.15
N HIS A 179 13.19 -18.03 4.86
CA HIS A 179 13.78 -19.23 4.30
C HIS A 179 14.57 -18.88 3.04
N PRO A 180 15.77 -19.43 2.83
CA PRO A 180 16.47 -19.31 1.56
C PRO A 180 15.60 -19.79 0.39
N LEU A 181 15.74 -19.18 -0.77
CA LEU A 181 15.04 -19.63 -1.98
C LEU A 181 15.55 -21.00 -2.41
N PRO A 182 14.65 -21.91 -2.84
CA PRO A 182 15.06 -23.22 -3.35
C PRO A 182 15.84 -23.07 -4.65
N ASP A 183 16.87 -23.89 -4.88
CA ASP A 183 17.62 -23.89 -6.15
C ASP A 183 16.79 -24.43 -7.33
N ALA A 184 15.72 -25.17 -7.04
CA ALA A 184 14.79 -25.68 -8.03
C ALA A 184 13.96 -24.56 -8.67
N GLN A 185 13.75 -24.66 -9.98
CA GLN A 185 12.84 -23.83 -10.77
C GLN A 185 11.54 -24.60 -11.07
N PRO A 186 10.41 -23.90 -11.31
CA PRO A 186 10.25 -22.45 -11.25
C PRO A 186 10.01 -21.95 -9.81
N LEU A 187 10.44 -20.72 -9.53
CA LEU A 187 10.10 -20.02 -8.29
C LEU A 187 8.62 -19.57 -8.31
N PRO A 188 7.95 -19.44 -7.14
CA PRO A 188 6.67 -18.74 -7.05
C PRO A 188 6.75 -17.36 -7.73
N GLY A 189 5.73 -16.98 -8.51
CA GLY A 189 5.71 -15.70 -9.23
C GLY A 189 6.52 -15.64 -10.53
N GLU A 190 7.37 -16.64 -10.82
CA GLU A 190 8.21 -16.65 -12.02
C GLU A 190 7.41 -16.72 -13.34
N ALA A 191 6.16 -17.21 -13.27
CA ALA A 191 5.23 -17.27 -14.41
C ALA A 191 4.86 -15.87 -14.96
N MET A 192 4.99 -14.81 -14.16
CA MET A 192 4.78 -13.42 -14.59
C MET A 192 5.77 -12.98 -15.70
N PHE A 193 6.87 -13.72 -15.87
CA PHE A 193 7.90 -13.46 -16.87
C PHE A 193 7.91 -14.50 -18.00
N GLU A 194 6.79 -15.17 -18.26
CA GLU A 194 6.74 -16.22 -19.30
C GLU A 194 7.00 -15.70 -20.72
N ASP A 195 6.57 -14.47 -21.01
CA ASP A 195 6.79 -13.79 -22.29
C ASP A 195 8.17 -13.12 -22.39
N MET A 196 8.94 -13.11 -21.30
CA MET A 196 10.26 -12.52 -21.25
C MET A 196 11.28 -13.43 -21.95
N ASP A 197 12.25 -12.82 -22.64
CA ASP A 197 13.39 -13.56 -23.19
C ASP A 197 14.07 -14.40 -22.10
N ALA A 198 14.41 -15.65 -22.43
CA ALA A 198 14.92 -16.62 -21.46
C ALA A 198 16.21 -16.16 -20.77
N HIS A 199 17.06 -15.41 -21.47
CA HIS A 199 18.31 -14.88 -20.91
C HIS A 199 18.03 -13.72 -19.94
N ILE A 200 17.09 -12.83 -20.27
CA ILE A 200 16.63 -11.76 -19.37
C ILE A 200 15.96 -12.35 -18.14
N LYS A 201 15.09 -13.35 -18.31
CA LYS A 201 14.42 -14.06 -17.21
C LYS A 201 15.42 -14.69 -16.24
N GLN A 202 16.47 -15.34 -16.76
CA GLN A 202 17.53 -15.89 -15.91
C GLN A 202 18.27 -14.81 -15.12
N GLN A 203 18.50 -13.62 -15.69
CA GLN A 203 19.11 -12.49 -14.98
C GLN A 203 18.20 -11.98 -13.86
N VAL A 204 16.90 -11.83 -14.12
CA VAL A 204 15.91 -11.46 -13.10
C VAL A 204 15.92 -12.47 -11.95
N VAL A 205 15.89 -13.77 -12.25
CA VAL A 205 15.89 -14.83 -11.23
C VAL A 205 17.19 -14.82 -10.42
N ALA A 206 18.34 -14.63 -11.07
CA ALA A 206 19.63 -14.55 -10.38
C ALA A 206 19.67 -13.35 -9.42
N LEU A 207 19.28 -12.17 -9.90
CA LEU A 207 19.24 -10.94 -9.10
C LEU A 207 18.23 -11.04 -7.95
N ALA A 208 17.05 -11.62 -8.19
CA ALA A 208 16.05 -11.83 -7.14
C ALA A 208 16.56 -12.76 -6.02
N ARG A 209 17.36 -13.79 -6.37
CA ARG A 209 18.01 -14.65 -5.36
C ARG A 209 19.00 -13.88 -4.49
N GLU A 210 19.82 -13.04 -5.11
CA GLU A 210 20.76 -12.19 -4.39
C GLU A 210 20.02 -11.22 -3.46
N LEU A 211 19.02 -10.50 -3.97
CA LEU A 211 18.20 -9.58 -3.17
C LEU A 211 17.50 -10.31 -2.02
N HIS A 212 16.88 -11.46 -2.28
CA HIS A 212 16.18 -12.25 -1.26
C HIS A 212 17.10 -12.72 -0.13
N ALA A 213 18.30 -13.19 -0.49
CA ALA A 213 19.31 -13.62 0.48
C ALA A 213 19.69 -12.49 1.45
N HIS A 214 19.77 -11.25 0.95
CA HIS A 214 20.08 -10.08 1.77
C HIS A 214 18.88 -9.58 2.59
N CYS A 215 17.70 -9.47 1.97
CA CYS A 215 16.56 -8.82 2.60
C CYS A 215 15.74 -9.73 3.52
N CYS A 216 15.64 -11.02 3.18
CA CYS A 216 14.43 -11.77 3.50
C CYS A 216 14.71 -13.18 4.02
N ALA A 217 15.80 -13.82 3.61
CA ALA A 217 16.14 -15.19 4.01
C ALA A 217 16.40 -15.36 5.51
N GLY A 218 16.98 -14.36 6.19
CA GLY A 218 17.32 -14.41 7.62
C GLY A 218 16.28 -13.84 8.59
N GLN A 219 15.22 -13.20 8.09
CA GLN A 219 14.38 -12.31 8.88
C GLN A 219 13.13 -12.96 9.50
N GLY A 220 12.87 -14.23 9.21
CA GLY A 220 11.72 -14.99 9.75
C GLY A 220 11.77 -15.28 11.26
N ALA A 221 12.87 -14.98 11.94
CA ALA A 221 13.02 -15.18 13.38
C ALA A 221 12.64 -13.93 14.23
N GLY A 222 12.50 -12.75 13.63
CA GLY A 222 12.39 -11.46 14.36
C GLY A 222 11.03 -10.75 14.29
N GLN A 223 10.03 -11.28 13.57
CA GLN A 223 8.71 -10.64 13.40
C GLN A 223 7.56 -11.33 14.17
N ARG A 224 7.87 -12.05 15.26
CA ARG A 224 6.87 -12.55 16.22
C ARG A 224 7.05 -11.89 17.60
N GLU A 225 6.82 -10.58 17.72
CA GLU A 225 6.50 -9.97 19.02
C GLU A 225 5.51 -8.81 18.83
#